data_AF-A0A9D7YLJ2-F1
#
_entry.id   AF-A0A9D7YLJ2-F1
#
_cell.length_a   1.000
_cell.length_b   1.000
_cell.length_c   1.000
_cell.angle_alpha   90.00
_cell.angle_beta   90.00
_cell.angle_gamma   90.00
#
_symmetry.space_group_name_H-M   'P 1'
#
loop_
_entity.id
_entity.type
_entity.pdbx_description
1 polymer ?
#
loop_
_entity_poly.entity_id
_entity_poly.type
_entity_poly.pdbx_seq_one_letter_code
_entity_poly.pdbx_strand_id
1 'polypeptide(L)' 'MSIILHPCAKTTLKIREEIFNSKESLITLAKKYNLNIKTIAKWKKRGTFQDKRSGPIKPKS' A
#
# COMPACT_ATOMS: atom_id res chain seq x y z
N MET A 1 -1.24 -17.79 -0.64
CA MET A 1 -0.53 -16.59 -1.14
C MET A 1 -0.15 -15.70 0.05
N SER A 2 1.02 -15.93 0.65
CA SER A 2 1.51 -15.15 1.79
C SER A 2 2.41 -14.03 1.30
N ILE A 3 1.91 -12.81 1.31
CA ILE A 3 2.73 -11.61 1.20
C ILE A 3 3.43 -11.46 2.55
N ILE A 4 4.74 -11.68 2.60
CA ILE A 4 5.55 -11.49 3.80
C ILE A 4 5.53 -10.00 4.12
N LEU A 5 4.59 -9.60 4.97
CA LEU A 5 4.50 -8.25 5.46
C LEU A 5 5.57 -8.12 6.55
N HIS A 6 6.55 -7.23 6.33
CA HIS A 6 7.54 -6.94 7.36
C HIS A 6 6.82 -6.53 8.66
N PRO A 7 7.25 -7.02 9.84
CA PRO A 7 6.59 -6.71 11.11
C PRO A 7 6.46 -5.20 11.39
N CYS A 8 7.41 -4.41 10.89
CA CYS A 8 7.45 -2.95 11.03
C CYS A 8 6.77 -2.18 9.89
N ALA A 9 6.11 -2.88 8.95
CA ALA A 9 5.46 -2.24 7.81
C ALA A 9 4.18 -1.52 8.25
N LYS A 10 4.27 -0.20 8.42
CA LYS A 10 3.15 0.66 8.82
C LYS A 10 2.01 0.75 7.79
N THR A 11 2.24 0.29 6.55
CA THR A 11 1.25 0.29 5.46
C THR A 11 0.91 -1.12 5.02
N THR A 12 -0.04 -1.72 5.73
CA THR A 12 -0.60 -3.03 5.41
C THR A 12 -1.50 -2.97 4.18
N LEU A 13 -1.81 -4.14 3.58
CA LEU A 13 -2.76 -4.21 2.47
C LEU A 13 -4.12 -3.59 2.81
N LYS A 14 -4.61 -3.85 4.02
CA LYS A 14 -5.88 -3.31 4.52
C LYS A 14 -5.91 -1.77 4.51
N ILE A 15 -4.82 -1.12 4.94
CA ILE A 15 -4.72 0.35 4.92
C ILE A 15 -4.71 0.85 3.46
N ARG A 16 -4.03 0.15 2.55
CA ARG A 16 -3.96 0.53 1.13
C ARG A 16 -5.34 0.42 0.46
N GLU A 17 -6.08 -0.65 0.75
CA GLU A 17 -7.45 -0.86 0.28
C GLU A 17 -8.40 0.22 0.82
N GLU A 18 -8.32 0.54 2.11
CA GLU A 18 -9.17 1.58 2.70
C GLU A 18 -8.85 2.97 2.13
N ILE A 19 -7.58 3.31 1.89
CA ILE A 19 -7.18 4.57 1.23
C ILE A 19 -7.74 4.68 -0.19
N PHE A 20 -7.73 3.59 -0.94
CA PHE A 20 -8.23 3.58 -2.31
C PHE A 20 -9.75 3.71 -2.38
N ASN A 21 -10.47 2.97 -1.53
CA ASN A 21 -11.93 3.02 -1.46
C ASN A 21 -12.44 4.33 -0.83
N SER A 22 -11.61 5.03 -0.04
CA SER A 22 -12.00 6.27 0.61
C SER A 22 -12.07 7.47 -0.34
N LYS A 23 -13.24 8.11 -0.38
CA LYS A 23 -13.48 9.40 -1.04
C LYS A 23 -13.04 10.61 -0.19
N GLU A 24 -12.56 10.39 1.03
CA GLU A 24 -12.14 11.46 1.93
C GLU A 24 -10.90 12.21 1.41
N SER A 25 -10.68 13.40 1.98
CA SER A 25 -9.47 14.19 1.71
C SER A 25 -8.21 13.46 2.21
N LEU A 26 -7.11 13.66 1.49
CA LEU A 26 -5.80 13.06 1.82
C LEU A 26 -5.32 13.43 3.23
N ILE A 27 -5.67 14.63 3.70
CA ILE A 27 -5.28 15.14 5.03
C ILE A 27 -6.00 14.36 6.14
N THR A 28 -7.29 14.05 5.94
CA THR A 28 -8.10 13.29 6.91
C THR A 28 -7.54 11.87 7.05
N LEU A 29 -7.25 11.21 5.92
CA LEU A 29 -6.64 9.89 5.90
C LEU A 29 -5.23 9.90 6.53
N ALA A 30 -4.42 10.92 6.25
CA ALA A 30 -3.09 11.06 6.84
C ALA A 30 -3.14 11.16 8.37
N LYS A 31 -4.10 11.92 8.92
CA LYS A 31 -4.32 12.02 10.37
C LYS A 31 -4.81 10.71 10.97
N LYS A 32 -5.82 10.08 10.35
CA LYS A 32 -6.40 8.80 10.81
C LYS A 32 -5.36 7.69 10.93
N TYR A 33 -4.45 7.60 9.96
CA TYR A 33 -3.44 6.56 9.90
C TYR A 33 -2.07 6.97 10.44
N ASN A 34 -1.91 8.23 10.85
CA ASN A 34 -0.63 8.83 11.20
C ASN A 34 0.46 8.50 10.16
N LEU A 35 0.11 8.74 8.89
CA LEU A 35 0.94 8.48 7.71
C LEU A 35 1.21 9.79 6.97
N ASN A 36 2.32 9.83 6.24
CA ASN A 36 2.62 10.96 5.38
C ASN A 36 1.56 11.11 4.27
N ILE A 37 1.10 12.34 4.03
CA ILE A 37 0.11 12.67 2.99
C ILE A 37 0.59 12.19 1.62
N LYS A 38 1.89 12.28 1.33
CA LYS A 38 2.48 11.78 0.07
C LYS A 38 2.27 10.26 -0.11
N THR A 39 2.28 9.50 0.98
CA THR A 39 2.01 8.06 0.99
C THR A 39 0.55 7.77 0.66
N ILE A 40 -0.38 8.51 1.29
CA ILE A 40 -1.82 8.39 0.98
C ILE A 40 -2.07 8.75 -0.50
N ALA A 41 -1.50 9.85 -0.99
CA ALA A 41 -1.63 10.27 -2.37
C ALA A 41 -1.07 9.23 -3.36
N LYS A 42 0.07 8.63 -3.04
CA LYS A 42 0.68 7.54 -3.82
C LYS A 42 -0.24 6.33 -3.90
N TRP A 43 -0.83 5.90 -2.78
CA TRP A 43 -1.73 4.74 -2.76
C TRP A 43 -3.06 5.01 -3.45
N LYS A 44 -3.62 6.22 -3.30
CA LYS A 44 -4.86 6.62 -3.98
C LYS A 44 -4.72 6.66 -5.51
N LYS A 45 -3.52 6.96 -6.03
CA LYS A 45 -3.23 6.93 -7.48
C LYS A 45 -2.88 5.54 -8.02
N ARG A 46 -2.59 4.56 -7.18
CA ARG A 46 -2.21 3.21 -7.61
C ARG A 46 -3.45 2.35 -7.84
N GLY A 47 -3.50 1.65 -8.98
CA GLY A 47 -4.56 0.67 -9.27
C GLY A 47 -4.33 -0.72 -8.67
N THR A 48 -3.24 -0.94 -7.93
CA THR A 48 -2.91 -2.23 -7.33
C THR A 48 -2.40 -2.05 -5.89
N PHE A 49 -2.92 -2.87 -4.97
CA PHE A 49 -2.54 -2.86 -3.55
C PHE A 49 -1.42 -3.86 -3.23
N GLN A 50 -1.42 -4.97 -3.98
CA GLN A 50 -0.47 -6.05 -3.83
C GLN A 50 0.87 -5.70 -4.48
N ASP A 51 1.94 -6.09 -3.80
CA ASP A 51 3.28 -6.00 -4.37
C ASP A 51 3.43 -7.07 -5.44
N LYS A 52 3.85 -6.67 -6.64
CA LYS A 52 4.19 -7.62 -7.70
C LYS A 52 5.52 -8.26 -7.34
N ARG A 53 5.62 -9.58 -7.48
CA ARG A 53 6.91 -10.28 -7.38
C ARG A 53 7.91 -9.61 -8.32
N SER A 54 8.91 -8.95 -7.74
CA SER A 54 10.01 -8.33 -8.46
C SER A 54 11.12 -9.38 -8.60
N GLY A 55 10.95 -10.30 -9.54
CA GLY A 55 11.90 -11.37 -9.79
C GLY A 55 11.61 -12.09 -11.10
N PRO A 56 12.63 -12.70 -11.74
CA PRO A 56 12.43 -13.45 -12.97
C PRO A 56 11.48 -14.61 -12.73
N ILE A 57 10.42 -14.70 -13.55
CA ILE A 57 9.42 -15.78 -13.49
C ILE A 57 10.07 -17.15 -13.71
N LYS A 58 11.18 -17.17 -14.47
CA LYS A 58 12.05 -18.34 -14.64
C LYS A 58 13.47 -17.98 -14.19
N PRO A 59 13.96 -18.46 -13.04
CA PRO A 59 15.37 -18.34 -12.70
C PRO A 59 16.19 -19.12 -13.74
N LYS A 60 17.26 -18.53 -14.25
CA LYS A 60 18.29 -19.28 -15.00
C LYS A 60 19.35 -19.71 -13.99
N SER A 61 19.57 -21.02 -13.90
CA SER A 61 20.72 -21.64 -13.21
C SER A 61 22.02 -21.35 -13.93
#